data_AF-A0A6B3CVK3-F1
#
_entry.id   AF-A0A6B3CVK3-F1
#
_cell.length_a   1.000
_cell.length_b   1.000
_cell.length_c   1.000
_cell.angle_alpha   90.00
_cell.angle_beta   90.00
_cell.angle_gamma   90.00
#
_symmetry.space_group_name_H-M   'P 1'
#
loop_
_entity.id
_entity.type
_entity.pdbx_description
1 polymer ?
#
loop_
_entity_poly.entity_id
_entity_poly.type
_entity_poly.pdbx_seq_one_letter_code
_entity_poly.pdbx_strand_id
1 'polypeptide(L)'
;MRPRRRVRGPVLGVLVLAAVFAVLQLANVTGRDTPDTKNYLSYALSLSGRSTHEVATATIDYVCASRAERARRDQSVHVIRFHRPDPTAAVTAECREREWAALRPRLTAGQKGGHTLPYMSERFMAIFE
;
A
#
# COMPACT_ATOMS: atom_id res chain seq x y z
N MET A 1 42.85 8.07 28.66
CA MET A 1 42.23 8.51 27.39
C MET A 1 41.95 7.29 26.52
N ARG A 2 40.68 6.92 26.30
CA ARG A 2 40.32 5.80 25.41
C ARG A 2 40.53 6.22 23.95
N PRO A 3 41.24 5.44 23.12
CA PRO A 3 41.42 5.79 21.72
C PRO A 3 40.06 5.73 21.01
N ARG A 4 39.64 6.85 20.42
CA ARG A 4 38.54 6.88 19.46
C ARG A 4 38.89 5.92 18.33
N ARG A 5 38.23 4.76 18.27
CA ARG A 5 38.30 3.86 17.13
C ARG A 5 37.84 4.66 15.91
N ARG A 6 38.78 5.09 15.06
CA ARG A 6 38.47 5.53 13.70
C ARG A 6 37.70 4.39 13.06
N VAL A 7 36.44 4.61 12.73
CA VAL A 7 35.67 3.67 11.92
C VAL A 7 36.50 3.45 10.67
N ARG A 8 37.08 2.25 10.55
CA ARG A 8 37.97 1.89 9.45
C ARG A 8 37.15 2.10 8.18
N GLY A 9 37.63 2.90 7.23
CA GLY A 9 36.95 3.23 5.96
C GLY A 9 36.06 2.11 5.35
N PRO A 10 36.47 0.82 5.34
CA PRO A 10 35.61 -0.27 4.89
C PRO A 10 34.30 -0.44 5.69
N VAL A 11 34.30 -0.27 7.01
CA VAL A 11 33.09 -0.38 7.85
C VAL A 11 32.10 0.74 7.52
N LEU A 12 32.59 1.96 7.33
CA LEU A 12 31.74 3.09 6.93
C LEU A 12 31.15 2.86 5.53
N GLY A 13 31.94 2.36 4.58
CA GLY A 13 31.47 2.01 3.24
C GLY A 13 30.38 0.95 3.23
N VAL A 14 30.53 -0.11 4.04
CA VAL A 14 29.51 -1.16 4.20
C VAL A 14 28.23 -0.59 4.81
N LEU A 15 28.32 0.28 5.82
CA LEU A 15 27.14 0.91 6.43
C LEU A 15 26.39 1.82 5.45
N VAL A 16 27.12 2.58 4.62
CA VAL A 16 26.51 3.40 3.56
C VAL A 16 25.81 2.52 2.53
N LEU A 17 26.46 1.45 2.06
CA LEU A 17 25.84 0.49 1.13
C LEU A 17 24.59 -0.16 1.74
N ALA A 18 24.64 -0.55 3.01
CA ALA A 18 23.49 -1.13 3.71
C ALA A 18 22.35 -0.11 3.83
N ALA A 19 22.64 1.16 4.13
CA ALA A 19 21.64 2.21 4.19
C ALA A 19 21.02 2.49 2.81
N VAL A 20 21.83 2.60 1.76
CA VAL A 20 21.35 2.77 0.37
C VAL A 20 20.47 1.60 -0.04
N PHE A 21 20.91 0.36 0.23
CA PHE A 21 20.13 -0.84 -0.03
C PHE A 21 18.79 -0.80 0.72
N ALA A 22 18.79 -0.48 2.01
CA ALA A 22 17.57 -0.39 2.81
C ALA A 22 16.60 0.66 2.26
N VAL A 23 17.08 1.82 1.81
CA VAL A 23 16.25 2.86 1.18
C VAL A 23 15.65 2.38 -0.14
N LEU A 24 16.45 1.73 -0.99
CA LEU A 24 15.96 1.17 -2.26
C LEU A 24 14.93 0.07 -2.03
N GLN A 25 15.16 -0.81 -1.05
CA GLN A 25 14.21 -1.84 -0.67
C GLN A 25 12.92 -1.24 -0.11
N LEU A 26 13.03 -0.22 0.75
CA LEU A 26 11.88 0.51 1.27
C LEU A 26 11.06 1.13 0.13
N ALA A 27 11.72 1.84 -0.80
CA ALA A 27 11.05 2.43 -1.96
C ALA A 27 10.35 1.40 -2.87
N ASN A 28 10.83 0.15 -2.91
CA ASN A 28 10.20 -0.92 -3.69
C ASN A 28 8.98 -1.55 -2.99
N VAL A 29 8.89 -1.47 -1.66
CA VAL A 29 7.77 -2.05 -0.89
C VAL A 29 6.74 -0.99 -0.46
N THR A 30 7.15 0.26 -0.26
CA THR A 30 6.24 1.35 0.12
C THR A 30 5.26 1.64 -1.02
N GLY A 31 3.98 1.75 -0.68
CA GLY A 31 2.91 2.00 -1.66
C GLY A 31 2.57 0.78 -2.53
N ARG A 32 3.11 -0.41 -2.22
CA ARG A 32 2.76 -1.65 -2.90
C ARG A 32 1.63 -2.37 -2.17
N ASP A 33 0.47 -2.42 -2.80
CA ASP A 33 -0.67 -3.18 -2.33
C ASP A 33 -0.49 -4.68 -2.66
N THR A 34 -0.63 -5.50 -1.63
CA THR A 34 -0.70 -6.97 -1.65
C THR A 34 -2.11 -7.43 -1.23
N PRO A 35 -2.50 -8.70 -1.46
CA PRO A 35 -3.85 -9.17 -1.14
C PRO A 35 -4.34 -8.84 0.27
N ASP A 36 -3.43 -8.83 1.25
CA ASP A 36 -3.76 -8.55 2.66
C ASP A 36 -3.55 -7.09 3.08
N THR A 37 -2.96 -6.25 2.22
CA THR A 37 -2.62 -4.87 2.59
C THR A 37 -3.85 -4.06 2.98
N LYS A 38 -4.98 -4.25 2.27
CA LYS A 38 -6.26 -3.61 2.61
C LYS A 38 -6.70 -3.92 4.04
N ASN A 39 -6.55 -5.17 4.47
CA ASN A 39 -6.97 -5.63 5.78
C ASN A 39 -6.10 -5.00 6.86
N TYR A 40 -4.77 -5.13 6.76
CA TYR A 40 -3.86 -4.56 7.76
C TYR A 40 -3.90 -3.04 7.81
N LEU A 41 -3.97 -2.38 6.65
CA LEU A 41 -4.05 -0.92 6.59
C LEU A 41 -5.36 -0.41 7.18
N SER A 42 -6.50 -1.02 6.81
CA SER A 42 -7.80 -0.64 7.39
C SER A 42 -7.84 -0.88 8.90
N TYR A 43 -7.24 -1.97 9.37
CA TYR A 43 -7.10 -2.26 10.79
C TYR A 43 -6.26 -1.21 11.51
N ALA A 44 -5.03 -0.94 11.05
CA ALA A 44 -4.15 0.05 11.66
C ALA A 44 -4.76 1.46 11.66
N LEU A 45 -5.43 1.85 10.57
CA LEU A 45 -6.12 3.13 10.48
C LEU A 45 -7.33 3.19 11.41
N SER A 46 -8.07 2.09 11.59
CA SER A 46 -9.19 2.06 12.53
C SER A 46 -8.74 2.25 13.99
N LEU A 47 -7.57 1.71 14.35
CA LEU A 47 -6.97 1.90 15.68
C LEU A 47 -6.55 3.35 15.95
N SER A 48 -6.38 4.17 14.90
CA SER A 48 -6.05 5.59 15.04
C SER A 48 -7.26 6.48 15.38
N GLY A 49 -8.45 5.90 15.57
CA GLY A 49 -9.67 6.62 15.92
C GLY A 49 -10.37 7.32 14.74
N ARG A 50 -9.94 7.06 13.50
CA ARG A 50 -10.58 7.58 12.29
C ARG A 50 -11.96 6.98 12.08
N SER A 51 -12.85 7.74 11.45
CA SER A 51 -14.17 7.25 11.07
C SER A 51 -14.08 6.15 10.02
N THR A 52 -15.08 5.27 9.97
CA THR A 52 -15.15 4.19 8.98
C THR A 52 -15.02 4.72 7.53
N HIS A 53 -15.62 5.88 7.23
CA HIS A 53 -15.52 6.49 5.90
C HIS A 53 -14.11 7.01 5.57
N GLU A 54 -13.43 7.64 6.54
CA GLU A 54 -12.05 8.11 6.36
C GLU A 54 -11.07 6.95 6.21
N VAL A 55 -11.24 5.89 7.00
CA VAL A 55 -10.48 4.64 6.85
C VAL A 55 -10.72 4.07 5.44
N ALA A 56 -11.97 4.10 4.95
CA ALA A 56 -12.31 3.54 3.64
C ALA A 56 -11.63 4.31 2.53
N THR A 57 -11.80 5.64 2.55
CA THR A 57 -11.18 6.54 1.59
C THR A 57 -9.66 6.35 1.57
N ALA A 58 -9.01 6.36 2.74
CA ALA A 58 -7.55 6.21 2.82
C ALA A 58 -7.07 4.84 2.34
N THR A 59 -7.77 3.75 2.66
CA THR A 59 -7.39 2.41 2.18
C THR A 59 -7.60 2.27 0.68
N ILE A 60 -8.74 2.75 0.14
CA ILE A 60 -9.00 2.74 -1.31
C ILE A 60 -7.94 3.55 -2.05
N ASP A 61 -7.61 4.74 -1.54
CA ASP A 61 -6.60 5.61 -2.16
C ASP A 61 -5.23 4.96 -2.20
N TYR A 62 -4.82 4.27 -1.14
CA TYR A 62 -3.58 3.51 -1.10
C TYR A 62 -3.55 2.41 -2.18
N VAL A 63 -4.60 1.60 -2.26
CA VAL A 63 -4.72 0.50 -3.22
C VAL A 63 -4.71 1.02 -4.65
N CYS A 64 -5.47 2.08 -4.92
CA CYS A 64 -5.62 2.64 -6.25
C CYS A 64 -4.38 3.39 -6.70
N ALA A 65 -3.66 4.07 -5.81
CA ALA A 65 -2.33 4.61 -6.09
C ALA A 65 -1.35 3.47 -6.46
N SER A 66 -1.37 2.37 -5.71
CA SER A 66 -0.52 1.21 -5.99
C SER A 66 -0.82 0.56 -7.35
N ARG A 67 -2.10 0.45 -7.71
CA ARG A 67 -2.53 -0.09 -9.01
C ARG A 67 -2.12 0.82 -10.16
N ALA A 68 -2.25 2.13 -9.98
CA ALA A 68 -1.87 3.12 -10.98
C ALA A 68 -0.35 3.16 -11.20
N GLU A 69 0.45 3.08 -10.13
CA GLU A 69 1.91 2.98 -10.22
C GLU A 69 2.35 1.69 -10.92
N ARG A 70 1.71 0.55 -10.62
CA ARG A 70 1.93 -0.71 -11.36
C ARG A 70 1.63 -0.55 -12.84
N ALA A 71 0.46 0.00 -13.20
CA ALA A 71 0.09 0.22 -14.60
C ALA A 71 1.08 1.15 -15.33
N ARG A 72 1.58 2.19 -14.65
CA ARG A 72 2.60 3.10 -15.19
C ARG A 72 3.93 2.41 -15.42
N ARG A 73 4.40 1.59 -14.46
CA ARG A 73 5.63 0.78 -14.59
C ARG A 73 5.50 -0.27 -15.68
N ASP A 74 4.36 -0.93 -15.78
CA ASP A 74 4.10 -1.92 -16.83
C ASP A 74 4.12 -1.24 -18.21
N GLN A 75 3.54 -0.03 -18.33
CA GLN A 75 3.59 0.75 -19.57
C GLN A 75 5.01 1.19 -19.93
N SER A 76 5.83 1.62 -18.95
CA SER A 76 7.17 2.16 -19.24
C SER A 76 8.13 1.12 -19.84
N VAL A 77 7.90 -0.16 -19.58
CA VAL A 77 8.68 -1.27 -20.15
C VAL A 77 7.98 -1.94 -21.34
N HIS A 78 6.73 -1.55 -21.66
CA HIS A 78 5.97 -2.16 -22.73
C HIS A 78 6.37 -1.57 -24.09
N VAL A 79 7.13 -2.34 -24.88
CA VAL A 79 7.72 -1.93 -26.18
C VAL A 79 6.72 -1.27 -27.16
N ILE A 80 5.46 -1.68 -27.16
CA ILE A 80 4.42 -1.09 -28.05
C ILE A 80 3.68 0.10 -27.41
N ARG A 81 3.57 0.14 -26.07
CA ARG A 81 2.64 1.03 -25.35
C ARG A 81 3.33 2.16 -24.60
N PHE A 82 4.65 2.15 -24.47
CA PHE A 82 5.40 3.13 -23.69
C PHE A 82 5.19 4.59 -24.13
N HIS A 83 4.87 4.82 -25.41
CA HIS A 83 4.53 6.14 -25.96
C HIS A 83 3.10 6.62 -25.71
N ARG A 84 2.23 5.75 -25.18
CA ARG A 84 0.82 6.12 -24.94
C ARG A 84 0.71 7.16 -23.80
N PRO A 85 -0.44 7.84 -23.68
CA PRO A 85 -0.71 8.71 -22.54
C PRO A 85 -0.52 7.98 -21.20
N ASP A 86 -0.22 8.75 -20.16
CA ASP A 86 -0.07 8.23 -18.79
C ASP A 86 -1.39 7.59 -18.32
N PRO A 87 -1.39 6.29 -17.94
CA PRO A 87 -2.59 5.58 -17.54
C PRO A 87 -3.03 5.89 -16.11
N THR A 88 -2.21 6.59 -15.31
CA THR A 88 -2.41 6.77 -13.86
C THR A 88 -3.81 7.28 -13.54
N ALA A 89 -4.25 8.40 -14.14
CA ALA A 89 -5.54 9.00 -13.80
C ALA A 89 -6.73 8.06 -14.10
N ALA A 90 -6.71 7.40 -15.27
CA ALA A 90 -7.76 6.47 -15.67
C ALA A 90 -7.83 5.24 -14.75
N VAL A 91 -6.66 4.66 -14.44
CA VAL A 91 -6.57 3.48 -13.56
C VAL A 91 -6.99 3.82 -12.13
N THR A 92 -6.61 5.00 -11.61
CA THR A 92 -7.05 5.44 -10.28
C THR A 92 -8.56 5.63 -10.21
N ALA A 93 -9.17 6.29 -11.21
CA ALA A 93 -10.61 6.51 -11.26
C ALA A 93 -11.39 5.18 -11.34
N GLU A 94 -11.00 4.29 -12.26
CA GLU A 94 -11.63 2.97 -12.41
C GLU A 94 -11.50 2.13 -11.14
N CYS A 95 -10.32 2.17 -10.50
CA CYS A 95 -10.10 1.47 -9.24
C CYS A 95 -11.02 2.00 -8.13
N ARG A 96 -11.11 3.33 -7.95
CA ARG A 96 -11.96 3.94 -6.91
C ARG A 96 -13.42 3.55 -7.10
N GLU A 97 -13.93 3.65 -8.33
CA GLU A 97 -15.31 3.26 -8.65
C GLU A 97 -15.58 1.80 -8.27
N ARG A 98 -14.67 0.87 -8.63
CA ARG A 98 -14.81 -0.55 -8.30
C ARG A 98 -14.77 -0.83 -6.81
N GLU A 99 -13.81 -0.24 -6.09
CA GLU A 99 -13.67 -0.46 -4.65
C GLU A 99 -14.87 0.11 -3.89
N TRP A 100 -15.33 1.31 -4.24
CA TRP A 100 -16.52 1.91 -3.62
C TRP A 100 -17.79 1.14 -3.95
N ALA A 101 -17.95 0.65 -5.19
CA ALA A 101 -19.10 -0.19 -5.55
C ALA A 101 -19.16 -1.47 -4.72
N ALA A 102 -18.01 -2.09 -4.41
CA ALA A 102 -17.95 -3.27 -3.54
C ALA A 102 -18.23 -2.95 -2.07
N LEU A 103 -17.75 -1.79 -1.59
CA LEU A 103 -17.77 -1.44 -0.17
C LEU A 103 -19.08 -0.77 0.27
N ARG A 104 -19.66 0.10 -0.58
CA ARG A 104 -20.87 0.87 -0.27
C ARG A 104 -22.03 0.02 0.26
N PRO A 105 -22.43 -1.10 -0.39
CA PRO A 105 -23.54 -1.91 0.09
C PRO A 105 -23.32 -2.45 1.51
N ARG A 106 -22.07 -2.85 1.82
CA ARG A 106 -21.70 -3.38 3.13
C ARG A 106 -21.73 -2.29 4.19
N LEU A 107 -21.21 -1.11 3.87
CA LEU A 107 -21.28 0.06 4.75
C LEU A 107 -22.72 0.50 5.03
N THR A 108 -23.58 0.52 4.01
CA THR A 108 -25.01 0.86 4.18
C THR A 108 -25.75 -0.20 4.98
N ALA A 109 -25.35 -1.47 4.89
CA ALA A 109 -25.88 -2.55 5.71
C ALA A 109 -25.35 -2.55 7.14
N GLY A 110 -24.49 -1.58 7.52
CA GLY A 110 -23.88 -1.52 8.84
C GLY A 110 -22.87 -2.63 9.10
N GLN A 111 -22.46 -3.39 8.08
CA GLN A 111 -21.50 -4.48 8.23
C GLN A 111 -20.12 -3.89 8.55
N LYS A 112 -19.58 -4.27 9.71
CA LYS A 112 -18.23 -3.95 10.13
C LYS A 112 -17.56 -5.21 10.66
N GLY A 113 -16.28 -5.40 10.36
CA GLY A 113 -15.45 -6.43 11.00
C GLY A 113 -14.97 -5.95 12.37
N GLY A 114 -15.86 -5.44 13.22
CA GLY A 114 -15.51 -4.69 14.43
C GLY A 114 -15.18 -3.23 14.13
N HIS A 115 -13.98 -2.75 14.52
CA HIS A 115 -13.52 -1.40 14.17
C HIS A 115 -13.06 -1.28 12.71
N THR A 116 -12.91 -2.39 12.00
CA THR A 116 -12.37 -2.43 10.64
C THR A 116 -13.45 -2.39 9.56
N LEU A 117 -13.01 -2.06 8.36
CA LEU A 117 -13.84 -2.12 7.17
C LEU A 117 -14.08 -3.55 6.73
N PRO A 118 -15.24 -3.83 6.11
CA PRO A 118 -15.56 -5.16 5.58
C PRO A 118 -14.86 -5.41 4.25
N TYR A 119 -13.52 -5.27 4.20
CA TYR A 119 -12.69 -5.80 3.11
C TYR A 119 -12.53 -7.32 3.22
N MET A 120 -12.67 -7.85 4.43
CA MET A 120 -12.53 -9.26 4.73
C MET A 120 -13.69 -10.05 4.10
N SER A 121 -13.37 -11.12 3.38
CA SER A 121 -14.37 -12.12 2.99
C SER A 121 -14.74 -12.94 4.21
N GLU A 122 -15.97 -13.47 4.26
CA GLU A 122 -16.42 -14.37 5.35
C GLU A 122 -15.42 -15.52 5.57
N ARG A 123 -14.86 -16.06 4.48
CA ARG A 123 -13.85 -17.13 4.52
C ARG A 123 -12.56 -16.74 5.25
N PHE A 124 -12.13 -15.49 5.16
CA PHE A 124 -10.91 -15.03 5.82
C PHE A 124 -11.15 -14.68 7.28
N MET A 125 -12.34 -14.14 7.61
CA MET A 125 -12.77 -13.96 9.00
C MET A 125 -12.78 -15.29 9.76
N ALA A 126 -13.25 -16.37 9.14
CA ALA A 126 -13.28 -17.71 9.72
C ALA A 126 -11.91 -18.33 10.04
N ILE A 127 -10.78 -17.69 9.65
CA ILE A 127 -9.43 -18.13 10.04
C ILE A 127 -9.06 -17.59 11.43
N PHE A 128 -9.70 -16.51 11.87
CA PHE A 128 -9.38 -15.79 13.11
C PHE A 128 -10.44 -15.96 14.23
N GLU A 129 -11.51 -16.72 13.97
CA GLU A 129 -12.50 -17.20 14.94
C GLU A 129 -12.23 -18.67 15.30
#